data_AF-A0A950XUP3-F1
#
_entry.id   AF-A0A950XUP3-F1
#
_cell.length_a   1.000
_cell.length_b   1.000
_cell.length_c   1.000
_cell.angle_alpha   90.00
_cell.angle_beta   90.00
_cell.angle_gamma   90.00
#
_symmetry.space_group_name_H-M   'P 1'
#
loop_
_entity.id
_entity.type
_entity.pdbx_description
1 polymer ?
#
loop_
_entity_poly.entity_id
_entity_poly.type
_entity_poly.pdbx_seq_one_letter_code
_entity_poly.pdbx_strand_id
1 'polypeptide(L)'
;MKKFERSAWGCLINIAIVLLVGCRLSYHLQGQERMAILIPPVPPAALPDTPSVFVIRVSNARTRPAILDGCDINNDLLRLQWFGNTAAIQLTPDSYFPAPGDERSEEIAPRVYLDSVQRVEAFRDALEDRVVRGCLRSNEAQSLTRKIVENLPLPPLVAHFIRFGGGATGLVDLTSDFRLKVVSPMRSAHDTKEVVDYQIAYYRLTPAPKDARIQISLTSISTGQPTERQGGESAAAAPLVFPASFRFFRLLFRTDKSSADHLATILSADDEATLNKATRRFKREPDALCEIVSMPGVTCVTPAPDVAVNLEFPVSVNRKQVFVPLGGTLSDALQSRKRASEITATLRIRRLFHGRLRAVKFDPASQQILRFVLMPGDEISW
;
A
#
# COMPACT_ATOMS: atom_id res chain seq x y z
N MET A 1 -70.71 -48.76 22.81
CA MET A 1 -69.88 -48.15 21.74
C MET A 1 -69.98 -46.63 21.87
N LYS A 2 -68.95 -45.98 22.43
CA LYS A 2 -68.91 -44.53 22.68
C LYS A 2 -68.19 -43.84 21.52
N LYS A 3 -68.86 -42.91 20.84
CA LYS A 3 -68.27 -41.99 19.85
C LYS A 3 -67.68 -40.79 20.60
N PHE A 4 -66.38 -40.55 20.41
CA PHE A 4 -65.67 -39.34 20.82
C PHE A 4 -65.18 -38.68 19.53
N GLU A 5 -65.79 -37.58 19.12
CA GLU A 5 -65.24 -36.67 18.10
C GLU A 5 -64.37 -35.64 18.83
N ARG A 6 -63.08 -35.61 18.48
CA ARG A 6 -62.16 -34.54 18.87
C ARG A 6 -61.76 -33.74 17.64
N SER A 7 -62.14 -32.47 17.69
CA SER A 7 -61.54 -31.33 17.02
C SER A 7 -60.01 -31.32 17.14
N ALA A 8 -59.31 -31.03 16.04
CA ALA A 8 -57.97 -30.46 16.07
C ALA A 8 -57.47 -30.09 14.65
N TRP A 9 -57.01 -28.84 14.52
CA TRP A 9 -55.93 -28.35 13.64
C TRP A 9 -56.32 -27.66 12.34
N GLY A 10 -56.66 -26.37 12.48
CA GLY A 10 -56.08 -25.35 11.61
C GLY A 10 -54.69 -24.96 12.10
N CYS A 11 -53.72 -24.90 11.19
CA CYS A 11 -52.55 -24.01 11.18
C CYS A 11 -51.58 -24.51 10.10
N LEU A 12 -51.14 -23.60 9.23
CA LEU A 12 -49.84 -23.52 8.53
C LEU A 12 -50.02 -22.95 7.11
N ILE A 13 -50.46 -21.69 7.03
CA ILE A 13 -50.00 -20.81 5.96
C ILE A 13 -49.17 -19.75 6.67
N ASN A 14 -47.86 -20.01 6.79
CA ASN A 14 -46.90 -19.04 7.27
C ASN A 14 -45.65 -19.08 6.38
N ILE A 15 -45.45 -17.95 5.70
CA ILE A 15 -44.15 -17.28 5.50
C ILE A 15 -43.15 -18.03 4.62
N ALA A 16 -43.20 -17.71 3.33
CA ALA A 16 -42.01 -17.68 2.47
C ALA A 16 -41.87 -16.29 1.84
N ILE A 17 -41.82 -15.25 2.68
CA ILE A 17 -41.17 -13.98 2.29
C ILE A 17 -39.69 -14.21 2.51
N VAL A 18 -39.03 -14.80 1.51
CA VAL A 18 -37.58 -14.74 1.38
C VAL A 18 -37.25 -13.29 1.10
N LEU A 19 -37.00 -12.54 2.17
CA LEU A 19 -36.38 -11.24 2.09
C LEU A 19 -35.08 -11.39 1.31
N LEU A 20 -35.08 -10.89 0.08
CA LEU A 20 -33.89 -10.44 -0.64
C LEU A 20 -33.25 -9.28 0.15
N VAL A 21 -32.76 -9.55 1.36
CA VAL A 21 -31.72 -8.73 1.96
C VAL A 21 -30.48 -9.05 1.15
N GLY A 22 -30.32 -8.36 0.03
CA GLY A 22 -29.08 -8.40 -0.72
C GLY A 22 -27.95 -8.10 0.26
N CYS A 23 -27.16 -9.12 0.61
CA CYS A 23 -25.95 -8.97 1.41
C CYS A 23 -25.10 -7.92 0.73
N ARG A 24 -25.17 -6.67 1.24
CA ARG A 24 -24.36 -5.58 0.73
C ARG A 24 -22.93 -5.90 1.13
N LEU A 25 -22.16 -6.42 0.16
CA LEU A 25 -20.72 -6.63 0.25
C LEU A 25 -20.07 -5.33 0.74
N SER A 26 -19.56 -5.35 1.97
CA SER A 26 -18.91 -4.22 2.64
C SER A 26 -17.69 -4.71 3.39
N TYR A 27 -16.65 -3.89 3.45
CA TYR A 27 -15.58 -4.08 4.40
C TYR A 27 -16.08 -3.80 5.82
N HIS A 28 -15.47 -4.44 6.81
CA HIS A 28 -15.71 -4.17 8.22
C HIS A 28 -14.38 -3.87 8.90
N LEU A 29 -14.24 -2.68 9.46
CA LEU A 29 -13.11 -2.31 10.30
C LEU A 29 -13.45 -2.69 11.75
N GLN A 30 -12.76 -3.68 12.28
CA GLN A 30 -12.94 -4.16 13.65
C GLN A 30 -11.72 -3.76 14.48
N GLY A 31 -11.95 -3.08 15.60
CA GLY A 31 -10.91 -2.83 16.59
C GLY A 31 -10.62 -4.10 17.39
N GLN A 32 -9.34 -4.48 17.47
CA GLN A 32 -8.81 -5.48 18.40
C GLN A 32 -7.69 -4.83 19.21
N GLU A 33 -7.96 -4.61 20.50
CA GLU A 33 -7.04 -4.00 21.47
C GLU A 33 -6.41 -2.68 20.96
N ARG A 34 -5.21 -2.74 20.38
CA ARG A 34 -4.42 -1.60 19.90
C ARG A 34 -4.38 -1.46 18.37
N MET A 35 -5.00 -2.37 17.62
CA MET A 35 -4.99 -2.38 16.15
C MET A 35 -6.38 -2.56 15.56
N ALA A 36 -6.60 -1.99 14.39
CA ALA A 36 -7.82 -2.23 13.63
C ALA A 36 -7.53 -3.23 12.51
N ILE A 37 -8.36 -4.27 12.37
CA ILE A 37 -8.33 -5.21 11.26
C ILE A 37 -9.43 -4.83 10.27
N LEU A 38 -9.07 -4.75 8.99
CA LEU A 38 -10.04 -4.61 7.91
C LEU A 38 -10.42 -5.98 7.37
N ILE A 39 -11.65 -6.40 7.67
CA ILE A 39 -12.25 -7.65 7.19
C ILE A 39 -12.86 -7.40 5.81
N PRO A 40 -12.54 -8.23 4.79
CA PRO A 40 -13.00 -8.05 3.43
C PRO A 40 -14.50 -8.37 3.25
N PRO A 41 -15.14 -7.91 2.15
CA PRO A 41 -16.56 -8.17 1.90
C PRO A 41 -16.94 -9.64 1.75
N VAL A 42 -15.99 -10.47 1.34
CA VAL A 42 -16.13 -11.93 1.30
C VAL A 42 -15.02 -12.47 2.21
N PRO A 43 -15.33 -12.78 3.48
CA PRO A 43 -14.35 -13.33 4.40
C PRO A 43 -13.76 -14.63 3.82
N PRO A 44 -12.43 -14.82 3.91
CA PRO A 44 -11.81 -16.07 3.50
C PRO A 44 -12.28 -17.23 4.38
N ALA A 45 -12.21 -18.45 3.85
CA ALA A 45 -12.46 -19.63 4.66
C ALA A 45 -11.36 -19.77 5.72
N ALA A 46 -11.76 -19.93 6.98
CA ALA A 46 -10.87 -20.39 8.04
C ALA A 46 -10.63 -21.90 7.87
N LEU A 47 -9.42 -22.37 8.15
CA LEU A 47 -9.14 -23.81 8.15
C LEU A 47 -9.87 -24.50 9.32
N PRO A 48 -10.49 -25.67 9.11
CA PRO A 48 -11.27 -26.36 10.16
C PRO A 48 -10.47 -26.64 11.43
N ASP A 49 -9.19 -27.01 11.27
CA ASP A 49 -8.32 -27.46 12.36
C ASP A 49 -7.50 -26.32 12.98
N THR A 50 -7.42 -25.18 12.31
CA THR A 50 -6.67 -23.98 12.74
C THR A 50 -7.50 -22.74 12.40
N PRO A 51 -8.50 -22.39 13.21
CA PRO A 51 -9.46 -21.33 12.89
C PRO A 51 -8.83 -19.93 12.82
N SER A 52 -7.61 -19.74 13.32
CA SER A 52 -6.85 -18.51 13.11
C SER A 52 -6.29 -18.41 11.69
N VAL A 53 -6.12 -19.50 10.96
CA VAL A 53 -5.51 -19.49 9.62
C VAL A 53 -6.55 -19.23 8.54
N PHE A 54 -6.30 -18.23 7.71
CA PHE A 54 -7.16 -17.85 6.58
C PHE A 54 -6.57 -18.29 5.25
N VAL A 55 -7.40 -18.82 4.36
CA VAL A 55 -6.96 -19.24 3.02
C VAL A 55 -7.82 -18.60 1.93
N ILE A 56 -7.16 -18.03 0.93
CA ILE A 56 -7.79 -17.61 -0.32
C ILE A 56 -7.22 -18.40 -1.50
N ARG A 57 -8.07 -18.66 -2.48
CA ARG A 57 -7.67 -19.25 -3.76
C ARG A 57 -7.84 -18.21 -4.87
N VAL A 58 -6.73 -17.91 -5.53
CA VAL A 58 -6.68 -16.99 -6.65
C VAL A 58 -6.55 -17.79 -7.94
N SER A 59 -7.68 -18.04 -8.59
CA SER A 59 -7.69 -18.64 -9.93
C SER A 59 -7.07 -17.69 -10.95
N ASN A 60 -6.41 -18.28 -11.96
CA ASN A 60 -5.70 -17.54 -13.02
C ASN A 60 -4.74 -16.49 -12.44
N ALA A 61 -4.03 -16.83 -11.35
CA ALA A 61 -3.02 -15.99 -10.73
C ALA A 61 -1.82 -15.75 -11.68
N ARG A 62 -1.65 -16.62 -12.68
CA ARG A 62 -0.65 -16.48 -13.75
C ARG A 62 -1.14 -17.07 -15.06
N THR A 63 -0.54 -16.63 -16.16
CA THR A 63 -0.87 -17.03 -17.54
C THR A 63 -0.28 -18.38 -17.93
N ARG A 64 0.90 -18.73 -17.40
CA ARG A 64 1.54 -20.03 -17.62
C ARG A 64 1.54 -20.84 -16.33
N PRO A 65 1.16 -22.12 -16.32
CA PRO A 65 1.25 -22.94 -15.12
C PRO A 65 2.71 -23.04 -14.64
N ALA A 66 2.95 -23.22 -13.33
CA ALA A 66 4.28 -23.58 -12.85
C ALA A 66 4.54 -24.96 -13.41
N ILE A 67 5.57 -25.02 -14.23
CA ILE A 67 6.20 -26.27 -14.60
C ILE A 67 7.47 -26.45 -13.74
N LEU A 68 7.87 -25.41 -13.00
CA LEU A 68 9.13 -25.34 -12.26
C LEU A 68 8.92 -25.63 -10.77
N ASP A 69 9.72 -26.55 -10.25
CA ASP A 69 9.88 -26.77 -8.82
C ASP A 69 10.42 -25.50 -8.14
N GLY A 70 9.97 -25.25 -6.90
CA GLY A 70 10.46 -24.13 -6.10
C GLY A 70 9.79 -22.77 -6.35
N CYS A 71 8.63 -22.73 -7.02
CA CYS A 71 7.85 -21.49 -7.17
C CYS A 71 6.99 -21.12 -5.94
N ASP A 72 6.86 -22.02 -4.97
CA ASP A 72 6.16 -21.77 -3.72
C ASP A 72 6.97 -20.82 -2.82
N ILE A 73 6.27 -20.14 -1.91
CA ILE A 73 6.85 -19.28 -0.87
C ILE A 73 6.35 -19.79 0.47
N ASN A 74 7.28 -20.18 1.33
CA ASN A 74 7.00 -20.54 2.71
C ASN A 74 7.55 -19.44 3.63
N ASN A 75 6.68 -18.57 4.12
CA ASN A 75 6.98 -17.52 5.07
C ASN A 75 5.96 -17.62 6.22
N ASP A 76 6.37 -17.21 7.42
CA ASP A 76 5.58 -17.40 8.65
C ASP A 76 4.26 -16.63 8.63
N LEU A 77 4.26 -15.45 8.01
CA LEU A 77 3.07 -14.62 7.89
C LEU A 77 2.18 -15.05 6.72
N LEU A 78 2.78 -15.18 5.53
CA LEU A 78 2.09 -15.51 4.29
C LEU A 78 2.76 -16.70 3.60
N ARG A 79 1.97 -17.73 3.29
CA ARG A 79 2.42 -18.83 2.43
C ARG A 79 1.73 -18.75 1.09
N LEU A 80 2.50 -18.98 0.03
CA LEU A 80 2.01 -19.05 -1.34
C LEU A 80 2.31 -20.45 -1.87
N GLN A 81 1.26 -21.19 -2.24
CA GLN A 81 1.36 -22.49 -2.87
C GLN A 81 0.69 -22.48 -4.23
N TRP A 82 1.31 -23.13 -5.21
CA TRP A 82 0.80 -23.15 -6.57
C TRP A 82 0.14 -24.48 -6.95
N PHE A 83 -1.01 -24.37 -7.61
CA PHE A 83 -1.73 -25.48 -8.22
C PHE A 83 -2.04 -25.14 -9.68
N GLY A 84 -1.17 -25.53 -10.61
CA GLY A 84 -1.26 -25.12 -12.01
C GLY A 84 -1.17 -23.60 -12.18
N ASN A 85 -2.26 -22.95 -12.57
CA ASN A 85 -2.33 -21.48 -12.69
C ASN A 85 -3.03 -20.80 -11.49
N THR A 86 -3.38 -21.57 -10.46
CA THR A 86 -4.07 -21.09 -9.26
C THR A 86 -3.08 -20.95 -8.11
N ALA A 87 -3.16 -19.84 -7.39
CA ALA A 87 -2.41 -19.60 -6.17
C ALA A 87 -3.31 -19.83 -4.95
N ALA A 88 -2.89 -20.68 -4.02
CA ALA A 88 -3.44 -20.72 -2.67
C ALA A 88 -2.56 -19.82 -1.79
N ILE A 89 -3.17 -18.80 -1.18
CA ILE A 89 -2.49 -17.93 -0.23
C ILE A 89 -3.06 -18.20 1.15
N GLN A 90 -2.18 -18.56 2.07
CA GLN A 90 -2.49 -18.77 3.47
C GLN A 90 -1.92 -17.63 4.30
N LEU A 91 -2.74 -17.10 5.21
CA LEU A 91 -2.38 -16.09 6.19
C LEU A 91 -2.45 -16.69 7.60
N THR A 92 -1.40 -16.46 8.39
CA THR A 92 -1.32 -16.84 9.81
C THR A 92 -1.35 -15.57 10.69
N PRO A 93 -2.53 -15.12 11.14
CA PRO A 93 -2.72 -13.83 11.84
C PRO A 93 -2.10 -13.78 13.23
N ASP A 94 -1.84 -14.91 13.85
CA ASP A 94 -1.12 -14.98 15.14
C ASP A 94 0.29 -14.36 15.02
N SER A 95 0.77 -14.14 13.78
CA SER A 95 1.99 -13.38 13.49
C SER A 95 1.84 -11.86 13.60
N TYR A 96 0.62 -11.31 13.66
CA TYR A 96 0.38 -9.87 13.83
C TYR A 96 0.47 -9.42 15.28
N PHE A 97 0.12 -10.33 16.19
CA PHE A 97 -0.02 -10.06 17.61
C PHE A 97 1.17 -10.67 18.33
N PRO A 98 1.76 -9.98 19.32
CA PRO A 98 2.73 -10.63 20.18
C PRO A 98 2.06 -11.80 20.90
N ALA A 99 2.82 -12.85 21.19
CA ALA A 99 2.33 -13.93 22.04
C ALA A 99 1.94 -13.34 23.42
N PRO A 100 0.86 -13.82 24.05
CA PRO A 100 0.50 -13.39 25.39
C PRO A 100 1.69 -13.61 26.35
N GLY A 101 2.17 -12.54 26.99
CA GLY A 101 3.31 -12.60 27.94
C GLY A 101 4.62 -11.96 27.46
N ASP A 102 4.72 -11.50 26.21
CA ASP A 102 5.88 -10.76 25.68
C ASP A 102 5.84 -9.24 25.99
N GLU A 103 5.03 -8.83 26.97
CA GLU A 103 4.79 -7.43 27.39
C GLU A 103 5.96 -6.80 28.18
N ARG A 104 7.21 -7.07 27.82
CA ARG A 104 8.36 -6.41 28.47
C ARG A 104 8.47 -4.94 28.06
N SER A 105 7.92 -4.10 28.93
CA SER A 105 8.33 -2.75 29.35
C SER A 105 8.56 -1.64 28.30
N GLU A 106 7.76 -0.59 28.42
CA GLU A 106 8.14 0.84 28.30
C GLU A 106 8.79 1.38 27.00
N GLU A 107 8.81 0.65 25.89
CA GLU A 107 9.22 1.25 24.62
C GLU A 107 8.09 2.03 23.93
N ILE A 108 8.38 3.30 23.65
CA ILE A 108 7.48 4.34 23.11
C ILE A 108 6.99 4.04 21.67
N ALA A 109 7.53 3.02 21.01
CA ALA A 109 7.02 2.49 19.75
C ALA A 109 6.77 0.97 19.90
N PRO A 110 5.61 0.42 19.47
CA PRO A 110 5.32 -0.99 19.69
C PRO A 110 6.25 -1.85 18.81
N ARG A 111 7.21 -2.57 19.43
CA ARG A 111 8.06 -3.60 18.77
C ARG A 111 7.26 -4.56 17.87
N VAL A 112 6.01 -4.79 18.21
CA VAL A 112 4.98 -5.55 17.46
C VAL A 112 4.93 -5.21 15.97
N TYR A 113 5.18 -3.95 15.58
CA TYR A 113 5.14 -3.54 14.18
C TYR A 113 6.42 -3.93 13.40
N LEU A 114 7.58 -3.96 14.04
CA LEU A 114 8.86 -4.24 13.36
C LEU A 114 8.89 -5.66 12.82
N ASP A 115 8.51 -6.65 13.63
CA ASP A 115 8.53 -8.07 13.22
C ASP A 115 7.52 -8.35 12.11
N SER A 116 6.30 -7.82 12.23
CA SER A 116 5.27 -7.94 11.19
C SER A 116 5.72 -7.32 9.87
N VAL A 117 6.34 -6.13 9.93
CA VAL A 117 6.88 -5.44 8.76
C VAL A 117 8.02 -6.24 8.14
N GLN A 118 8.96 -6.75 8.93
CA GLN A 118 10.05 -7.60 8.42
C GLN A 118 9.53 -8.86 7.74
N ARG A 119 8.50 -9.52 8.29
CA ARG A 119 7.88 -10.71 7.67
C ARG A 119 7.18 -10.38 6.36
N VAL A 120 6.48 -9.25 6.28
CA VAL A 120 5.89 -8.73 5.02
C VAL A 120 6.96 -8.47 3.98
N GLU A 121 8.06 -7.82 4.36
CA GLU A 121 9.18 -7.53 3.47
C GLU A 121 9.85 -8.82 2.98
N ALA A 122 10.05 -9.80 3.86
CA ALA A 122 10.58 -11.12 3.47
C ALA A 122 9.66 -11.84 2.47
N PHE A 123 8.34 -11.73 2.62
CA PHE A 123 7.39 -12.25 1.63
C PHE A 123 7.50 -11.52 0.28
N ARG A 124 7.64 -10.19 0.30
CA ARG A 124 7.81 -9.39 -0.92
C ARG A 124 9.12 -9.71 -1.65
N ASP A 125 10.22 -9.81 -0.92
CA ASP A 125 11.53 -10.18 -1.47
C ASP A 125 11.49 -11.60 -2.06
N ALA A 126 10.80 -12.55 -1.41
CA ALA A 126 10.59 -13.89 -1.94
C ALA A 126 9.74 -13.87 -3.23
N LEU A 127 8.70 -13.03 -3.28
CA LEU A 127 7.85 -12.87 -4.47
C LEU A 127 8.65 -12.27 -5.64
N GLU A 128 9.51 -11.29 -5.38
CA GLU A 128 10.43 -10.72 -6.37
C GLU A 128 11.40 -11.77 -6.91
N ASP A 129 11.98 -12.61 -6.04
CA ASP A 129 12.84 -13.72 -6.47
C ASP A 129 12.07 -14.72 -7.37
N ARG A 130 10.79 -14.98 -7.09
CA ARG A 130 9.95 -15.81 -7.97
C ARG A 130 9.70 -15.15 -9.34
N VAL A 131 9.55 -13.83 -9.40
CA VAL A 131 9.47 -13.12 -10.69
C VAL A 131 10.77 -13.28 -11.48
N VAL A 132 11.93 -13.10 -10.82
CA VAL A 132 13.26 -13.25 -11.45
C VAL A 132 13.50 -14.67 -11.96
N ARG A 133 13.04 -15.69 -11.24
CA ARG A 133 13.12 -17.10 -11.65
C ARG A 133 12.11 -17.48 -12.73
N GLY A 134 11.24 -16.57 -13.15
CA GLY A 134 10.23 -16.82 -14.18
C GLY A 134 9.02 -17.61 -13.70
N CYS A 135 8.79 -17.72 -12.39
CA CYS A 135 7.62 -18.41 -11.83
C CYS A 135 6.30 -17.66 -12.09
N LEU A 136 6.38 -16.34 -12.22
CA LEU A 136 5.30 -15.42 -12.56
C LEU A 136 5.88 -14.13 -13.14
N ARG A 137 5.07 -13.37 -13.87
CA ARG A 137 5.42 -12.04 -14.39
C ARG A 137 5.19 -10.97 -13.32
N SER A 138 5.78 -9.81 -13.49
CA SER A 138 5.55 -8.65 -12.61
C SER A 138 4.09 -8.29 -12.42
N ASN A 139 3.36 -8.13 -13.53
CA ASN A 139 1.97 -7.73 -13.50
C ASN A 139 1.10 -8.81 -12.83
N GLU A 140 1.51 -10.07 -12.91
CA GLU A 140 0.90 -11.18 -12.18
C GLU A 140 1.21 -11.08 -10.67
N ALA A 141 2.45 -10.78 -10.29
CA ALA A 141 2.83 -10.53 -8.89
C ALA A 141 2.09 -9.32 -8.29
N GLN A 142 2.01 -8.20 -9.00
CA GLN A 142 1.23 -7.03 -8.61
C GLN A 142 -0.27 -7.34 -8.51
N SER A 143 -0.81 -8.11 -9.44
CA SER A 143 -2.20 -8.54 -9.35
C SER A 143 -2.43 -9.49 -8.18
N LEU A 144 -1.46 -10.33 -7.84
CA LEU A 144 -1.52 -11.26 -6.70
C LEU A 144 -1.52 -10.48 -5.38
N THR A 145 -0.58 -9.55 -5.18
CA THR A 145 -0.53 -8.70 -3.96
C THR A 145 -1.81 -7.88 -3.80
N ARG A 146 -2.36 -7.32 -4.87
CA ARG A 146 -3.68 -6.66 -4.84
C ARG A 146 -4.78 -7.62 -4.36
N LYS A 147 -4.83 -8.84 -4.89
CA LYS A 147 -5.86 -9.81 -4.48
C LYS A 147 -5.70 -10.26 -3.03
N ILE A 148 -4.47 -10.40 -2.54
CA ILE A 148 -4.16 -10.68 -1.14
C ILE A 148 -4.75 -9.58 -0.25
N VAL A 149 -4.45 -8.30 -0.53
CA VAL A 149 -4.93 -7.19 0.32
C VAL A 149 -6.43 -6.94 0.23
N GLU A 150 -7.06 -7.34 -0.89
CA GLU A 150 -8.51 -7.21 -1.07
C GLU A 150 -9.30 -8.33 -0.38
N ASN A 151 -8.72 -9.52 -0.20
CA ASN A 151 -9.44 -10.74 0.19
C ASN A 151 -9.00 -11.35 1.53
N LEU A 152 -7.96 -10.82 2.18
CA LEU A 152 -7.56 -11.27 3.50
C LEU A 152 -7.90 -10.23 4.58
N PRO A 153 -8.25 -10.68 5.79
CA PRO A 153 -8.41 -9.78 6.93
C PRO A 153 -7.01 -9.31 7.37
N LEU A 154 -6.73 -8.03 7.20
CA LEU A 154 -5.42 -7.45 7.45
C LEU A 154 -5.53 -6.14 8.23
N PRO A 155 -4.57 -5.84 9.12
CA PRO A 155 -4.37 -4.46 9.55
C PRO A 155 -4.14 -3.55 8.33
N PRO A 156 -4.78 -2.37 8.22
CA PRO A 156 -4.64 -1.49 7.05
C PRO A 156 -3.19 -1.15 6.69
N LEU A 157 -2.33 -0.96 7.70
CA LEU A 157 -0.91 -0.67 7.49
C LEU A 157 -0.15 -1.87 6.89
N VAL A 158 -0.43 -3.08 7.35
CA VAL A 158 0.14 -4.32 6.80
C VAL A 158 -0.31 -4.51 5.35
N ALA A 159 -1.60 -4.30 5.07
CA ALA A 159 -2.12 -4.35 3.70
C ALA A 159 -1.41 -3.33 2.79
N HIS A 160 -1.17 -2.12 3.28
CA HIS A 160 -0.40 -1.10 2.57
C HIS A 160 1.02 -1.59 2.24
N PHE A 161 1.76 -2.12 3.23
CA PHE A 161 3.12 -2.62 3.01
C PHE A 161 3.17 -3.83 2.08
N ILE A 162 2.23 -4.78 2.17
CA ILE A 162 2.14 -5.90 1.22
C ILE A 162 2.01 -5.38 -0.20
N ARG A 163 1.17 -4.35 -0.43
CA ARG A 163 0.93 -3.83 -1.79
C ARG A 163 2.09 -3.00 -2.31
N PHE A 164 2.61 -2.07 -1.52
CA PHE A 164 3.52 -1.03 -2.02
C PHE A 164 4.95 -1.12 -1.50
N GLY A 165 5.21 -1.86 -0.43
CA GLY A 165 6.48 -1.80 0.30
C GLY A 165 6.59 -0.51 1.11
N GLY A 166 7.82 -0.06 1.37
CA GLY A 166 8.11 1.13 2.18
C GLY A 166 8.09 0.86 3.69
N GLY A 167 8.17 -0.40 4.10
CA GLY A 167 8.36 -0.79 5.50
C GLY A 167 9.83 -0.62 5.94
N ALA A 168 10.34 -1.61 6.68
CA ALA A 168 11.67 -1.57 7.29
C ALA A 168 12.84 -1.48 6.29
N THR A 169 12.61 -1.85 5.02
CA THR A 169 13.64 -1.84 3.95
C THR A 169 13.69 -0.52 3.19
N GLY A 170 12.69 0.36 3.36
CA GLY A 170 12.59 1.61 2.62
C GLY A 170 12.38 1.45 1.11
N LEU A 171 12.04 0.27 0.60
CA LEU A 171 11.91 0.02 -0.84
C LEU A 171 10.46 0.14 -1.31
N VAL A 172 10.23 0.94 -2.34
CA VAL A 172 8.91 1.14 -2.96
C VAL A 172 9.01 1.03 -4.48
N ASP A 173 8.23 0.13 -5.08
CA ASP A 173 8.06 0.08 -6.53
C ASP A 173 7.18 1.23 -7.00
N LEU A 174 7.66 2.02 -7.94
CA LEU A 174 6.90 3.15 -8.45
C LEU A 174 5.92 2.68 -9.52
N THR A 175 4.64 3.01 -9.31
CA THR A 175 3.55 2.71 -10.24
C THR A 175 2.76 3.99 -10.54
N SER A 176 1.83 3.92 -11.49
CA SER A 176 0.92 5.02 -11.79
C SER A 176 -0.09 5.33 -10.69
N ASP A 177 -0.14 4.54 -9.62
CA ASP A 177 -0.96 4.84 -8.44
C ASP A 177 -0.41 6.07 -7.66
N PHE A 178 0.82 6.50 -7.96
CA PHE A 178 1.51 7.56 -7.23
C PHE A 178 1.82 8.79 -8.09
N ARG A 179 2.13 9.89 -7.39
CA ARG A 179 2.92 11.01 -7.87
C ARG A 179 4.17 11.15 -7.00
N LEU A 180 5.24 11.70 -7.57
CA LEU A 180 6.42 12.10 -6.80
C LEU A 180 6.30 13.58 -6.44
N LYS A 181 6.61 13.91 -5.20
CA LYS A 181 6.78 15.27 -4.70
C LYS A 181 8.23 15.45 -4.27
N VAL A 182 8.92 16.36 -4.92
CA VAL A 182 10.31 16.71 -4.61
C VAL A 182 10.31 18.09 -3.96
N VAL A 183 10.91 18.19 -2.78
CA VAL A 183 11.08 19.46 -2.06
C VAL A 183 12.58 19.74 -2.01
N SER A 184 13.00 20.84 -2.63
CA SER A 184 14.40 21.24 -2.71
C SER A 184 14.57 22.66 -2.17
N PRO A 185 15.63 22.94 -1.37
CA PRO A 185 15.86 24.28 -0.86
C PRO A 185 16.27 25.22 -1.99
N MET A 186 15.70 26.42 -1.98
CA MET A 186 16.16 27.54 -2.78
C MET A 186 17.15 28.33 -1.94
N ARG A 187 18.33 28.58 -2.49
CA ARG A 187 19.43 29.21 -1.78
C ARG A 187 19.67 30.64 -2.25
N SER A 188 20.21 31.45 -1.35
CA SER A 188 20.63 32.81 -1.66
C SER A 188 21.71 32.80 -2.75
N ALA A 189 21.66 33.78 -3.67
CA ALA A 189 22.73 33.98 -4.64
C ALA A 189 24.04 34.46 -3.99
N HIS A 190 23.94 35.05 -2.79
CA HIS A 190 25.08 35.58 -2.05
C HIS A 190 25.70 34.58 -1.08
N ASP A 191 24.90 33.62 -0.57
CA ASP A 191 25.38 32.54 0.28
C ASP A 191 24.67 31.22 -0.07
N THR A 192 25.43 30.28 -0.64
CA THR A 192 24.94 28.93 -0.98
C THR A 192 24.73 28.04 0.24
N LYS A 193 24.85 28.54 1.46
CA LYS A 193 24.43 27.85 2.69
C LYS A 193 23.10 28.38 3.23
N GLU A 194 22.72 29.60 2.86
CA GLU A 194 21.48 30.23 3.30
C GLU A 194 20.29 29.72 2.46
N VAL A 195 19.34 29.05 3.11
CA VAL A 195 18.07 28.64 2.51
C VAL A 195 17.06 29.77 2.63
N VAL A 196 16.62 30.31 1.51
CA VAL A 196 15.71 31.48 1.45
C VAL A 196 14.25 31.09 1.21
N ASP A 197 14.00 29.96 0.56
CA ASP A 197 12.66 29.37 0.36
C ASP A 197 12.81 27.89 0.01
N TYR A 198 11.70 27.20 -0.24
CA TYR A 198 11.65 25.85 -0.77
C TYR A 198 10.91 25.82 -2.10
N GLN A 199 11.48 25.10 -3.04
CA GLN A 199 10.80 24.73 -4.28
C GLN A 199 10.13 23.37 -4.09
N ILE A 200 8.87 23.25 -4.51
CA ILE A 200 8.11 22.01 -4.51
C ILE A 200 7.80 21.65 -5.97
N ALA A 201 8.38 20.55 -6.45
CA ALA A 201 8.14 20.02 -7.78
C ALA A 201 7.29 18.74 -7.70
N TYR A 202 6.23 18.67 -8.51
CA TYR A 202 5.38 17.49 -8.61
C TYR A 202 5.61 16.80 -9.95
N TYR A 203 5.79 15.48 -9.91
CA TYR A 203 5.94 14.63 -11.09
C TYR A 203 4.82 13.61 -11.16
N ARG A 204 4.24 13.46 -12.35
CA ARG A 204 3.22 12.46 -12.67
C ARG A 204 3.90 11.19 -13.17
N LEU A 205 3.40 10.04 -12.74
CA LEU A 205 3.84 8.71 -13.17
C LEU A 205 2.77 8.16 -14.12
N THR A 206 3.07 8.14 -15.41
CA THR A 206 2.13 7.71 -16.46
C THR A 206 2.42 6.27 -16.85
N PRO A 207 1.44 5.35 -16.84
CA PRO A 207 1.68 3.95 -17.17
C PRO A 207 1.88 3.75 -18.68
N ALA A 208 2.74 2.79 -19.04
CA ALA A 208 2.85 2.31 -20.40
C ALA A 208 1.58 1.55 -20.82
N PRO A 209 1.19 1.58 -22.11
CA PRO A 209 0.05 0.79 -22.58
C PRO A 209 0.28 -0.72 -22.38
N LYS A 210 -0.59 -1.38 -21.59
CA LYS A 210 -0.59 -2.84 -21.34
C LYS A 210 0.70 -3.38 -20.69
N ASP A 211 1.47 -2.53 -20.03
CA ASP A 211 2.75 -2.88 -19.39
C ASP A 211 2.81 -2.21 -18.00
N ALA A 212 3.65 -2.73 -17.10
CA ALA A 212 3.86 -2.20 -15.76
C ALA A 212 4.91 -1.07 -15.71
N ARG A 213 5.64 -0.83 -16.81
CA ARG A 213 6.54 0.33 -16.94
C ARG A 213 5.78 1.65 -16.83
N ILE A 214 6.46 2.68 -16.37
CA ILE A 214 5.93 4.04 -16.24
C ILE A 214 6.87 5.05 -16.88
N GLN A 215 6.36 6.25 -17.17
CA GLN A 215 7.11 7.44 -17.54
C GLN A 215 6.92 8.48 -16.45
N ILE A 216 8.00 9.11 -16.00
CA ILE A 216 7.96 10.17 -14.99
C ILE A 216 8.11 11.52 -15.67
N SER A 217 7.11 12.38 -15.54
CA SER A 217 7.08 13.71 -16.17
C SER A 217 6.80 14.80 -15.14
N LEU A 218 7.59 15.87 -15.16
CA LEU A 218 7.32 17.06 -14.36
C LEU A 218 5.94 17.63 -14.72
N THR A 219 5.14 17.93 -13.70
CA THR A 219 3.77 18.47 -13.85
C THR A 219 3.69 19.93 -13.43
N SER A 220 4.33 20.29 -12.32
CA SER A 220 4.31 21.66 -11.81
C SER A 220 5.47 21.91 -10.86
N ILE A 221 5.87 23.17 -10.77
CA ILE A 221 6.80 23.68 -9.76
C ILE A 221 6.12 24.85 -9.05
N SER A 222 6.22 24.89 -7.73
CA SER A 222 5.72 25.99 -6.90
C SER A 222 6.73 26.33 -5.80
N THR A 223 6.68 27.55 -5.28
CA THR A 223 7.49 27.98 -4.13
C THR A 223 6.70 27.85 -2.82
N GLY A 224 7.40 27.66 -1.70
CA GLY A 224 6.83 27.45 -0.37
C GLY A 224 6.09 28.68 0.16
N GLN A 225 6.46 29.88 -0.28
CA GLN A 225 5.68 31.09 -0.06
C GLN A 225 4.91 31.50 -1.33
N PRO A 226 3.62 31.84 -1.22
CA PRO A 226 2.94 32.65 -2.24
C PRO A 226 3.53 34.06 -2.15
N THR A 227 4.68 34.28 -2.77
CA THR A 227 5.30 35.61 -2.78
C THR A 227 4.60 36.46 -3.84
N GLU A 228 4.00 37.56 -3.38
CA GLU A 228 3.60 38.74 -4.17
C GLU A 228 4.81 39.48 -4.82
N ARG A 229 5.95 38.82 -5.01
CA ARG A 229 7.15 39.47 -5.56
C ARG A 229 7.13 39.45 -7.08
N GLN A 230 6.82 40.65 -7.59
CA GLN A 230 6.97 41.08 -8.97
C GLN A 230 8.29 40.63 -9.62
N GLY A 231 8.20 40.24 -10.89
CA GLY A 231 9.23 40.54 -11.89
C GLY A 231 10.46 39.65 -11.87
N GLY A 232 10.35 38.47 -12.49
CA GLY A 232 11.50 37.67 -12.88
C GLY A 232 11.08 36.23 -13.18
N GLU A 233 10.63 35.97 -14.41
CA GLU A 233 10.54 34.61 -14.95
C GLU A 233 11.96 34.01 -15.05
N SER A 234 12.50 33.56 -13.92
CA SER A 234 13.45 32.46 -13.98
C SER A 234 12.62 31.19 -14.04
N ALA A 235 12.58 30.55 -15.21
CA ALA A 235 11.97 29.25 -15.36
C ALA A 235 12.70 28.29 -14.40
N ALA A 236 12.09 28.06 -13.24
CA ALA A 236 12.63 27.19 -12.21
C ALA A 236 12.99 25.83 -12.83
N ALA A 237 14.28 25.47 -12.82
CA ALA A 237 14.76 24.21 -13.36
C ALA A 237 14.16 23.03 -12.57
N ALA A 238 13.88 21.93 -13.27
CA ALA A 238 13.41 20.71 -12.62
C ALA A 238 14.48 20.18 -11.65
N PRO A 239 14.15 19.94 -10.37
CA PRO A 239 15.14 19.50 -9.40
C PRO A 239 15.68 18.09 -9.68
N LEU A 240 14.92 17.25 -10.40
CA LEU A 240 15.34 15.92 -10.84
C LEU A 240 14.96 15.75 -12.32
N VAL A 241 15.83 15.08 -13.08
CA VAL A 241 15.60 14.76 -14.50
C VAL A 241 15.46 13.25 -14.64
N PHE A 242 14.41 12.83 -15.35
CA PHE A 242 14.10 11.42 -15.59
C PHE A 242 14.15 11.10 -17.10
N PRO A 243 14.47 9.86 -17.48
CA PRO A 243 14.35 9.42 -18.86
C PRO A 243 12.93 9.62 -19.40
N ALA A 244 12.81 10.06 -20.65
CA ALA A 244 11.52 10.20 -21.33
C ALA A 244 10.91 8.86 -21.75
N SER A 245 11.66 7.75 -21.73
CA SER A 245 11.18 6.42 -22.07
C SER A 245 10.36 5.78 -20.93
N PHE A 246 9.50 4.82 -21.28
CA PHE A 246 8.84 3.97 -20.30
C PHE A 246 9.83 2.97 -19.70
N ARG A 247 9.98 2.99 -18.37
CA ARG A 247 10.91 2.14 -17.62
C ARG A 247 10.26 1.64 -16.34
N PHE A 248 10.86 0.63 -15.72
CA PHE A 248 10.55 0.28 -14.33
C PHE A 248 11.31 1.23 -13.42
N PHE A 249 10.67 1.70 -12.36
CA PHE A 249 11.30 2.61 -11.40
C PHE A 249 11.08 2.09 -9.98
N ARG A 250 12.08 2.29 -9.12
CA ARG A 250 12.04 1.91 -7.72
C ARG A 250 12.69 3.01 -6.89
N LEU A 251 11.99 3.42 -5.85
CA LEU A 251 12.49 4.36 -4.85
C LEU A 251 13.02 3.58 -3.65
N LEU A 252 14.20 3.94 -3.18
CA LEU A 252 14.88 3.35 -2.04
C LEU A 252 15.12 4.46 -1.02
N PHE A 253 14.54 4.31 0.16
CA PHE A 253 14.77 5.16 1.32
C PHE A 253 15.82 4.52 2.22
N ARG A 254 16.75 5.34 2.70
CA ARG A 254 17.60 4.99 3.83
C ARG A 254 17.16 5.74 5.07
N THR A 255 17.27 5.07 6.20
CA THR A 255 16.98 5.62 7.54
C THR A 255 18.13 5.33 8.50
N ASP A 256 19.36 5.24 8.00
CA ASP A 256 20.49 4.59 8.66
C ASP A 256 21.10 5.39 9.83
N LYS A 257 20.72 6.65 10.02
CA LYS A 257 21.27 7.48 11.12
C LYS A 257 20.26 8.32 11.89
N SER A 258 19.16 8.74 11.25
CA SER A 258 18.10 9.53 11.89
C SER A 258 16.84 9.52 11.03
N SER A 259 15.66 9.68 11.62
CA SER A 259 14.42 9.98 10.89
C SER A 259 14.47 11.34 10.17
N ALA A 260 15.54 12.13 10.35
CA ALA A 260 15.79 13.36 9.61
C ALA A 260 16.72 13.17 8.39
N ASP A 261 17.48 12.07 8.32
CA ASP A 261 18.41 11.77 7.23
C ASP A 261 17.72 10.87 6.21
N HIS A 262 16.89 11.47 5.35
CA HIS A 262 16.19 10.74 4.29
C HIS A 262 17.01 10.73 3.00
N LEU A 263 18.04 9.90 2.93
CA LEU A 263 18.68 9.62 1.65
C LEU A 263 17.75 8.79 0.79
N ALA A 264 17.20 9.41 -0.24
CA ALA A 264 16.44 8.74 -1.28
C ALA A 264 17.38 8.35 -2.44
N THR A 265 17.09 7.24 -3.11
CA THR A 265 17.70 6.91 -4.39
C THR A 265 16.64 6.31 -5.29
N ILE A 266 16.58 6.75 -6.54
CA ILE A 266 15.67 6.23 -7.54
C ILE A 266 16.49 5.42 -8.55
N LEU A 267 16.15 4.15 -8.69
CA LEU A 267 16.69 3.27 -9.72
C LEU A 267 15.66 3.09 -10.83
N SER A 268 16.14 2.99 -12.07
CA SER A 268 15.29 2.61 -13.19
C SER A 268 16.00 1.75 -14.22
N ALA A 269 15.26 0.89 -14.89
CA ALA A 269 15.75 0.03 -15.97
C ALA A 269 14.63 -0.32 -16.96
N ASP A 270 15.00 -0.78 -18.16
CA ASP A 270 14.02 -1.15 -19.20
C ASP A 270 13.31 -2.48 -18.92
N ASP A 271 13.93 -3.33 -18.10
CA ASP A 271 13.39 -4.61 -17.67
C ASP A 271 13.61 -4.80 -16.16
N GLU A 272 12.75 -5.62 -15.55
CA GLU A 272 12.80 -5.85 -14.11
C GLU A 272 13.96 -6.71 -13.65
N ALA A 273 14.44 -7.64 -14.47
CA ALA A 273 15.57 -8.46 -14.06
C ALA A 273 16.81 -7.59 -13.82
N THR A 274 17.01 -6.60 -14.69
CA THR A 274 18.04 -5.57 -14.57
C THR A 274 17.80 -4.67 -13.35
N LEU A 275 16.58 -4.17 -13.14
CA LEU A 275 16.24 -3.35 -11.96
C LEU A 275 16.44 -4.12 -10.64
N ASN A 276 16.04 -5.38 -10.59
CA ASN A 276 16.17 -6.24 -9.41
C ASN A 276 17.64 -6.55 -9.13
N LYS A 277 18.46 -6.77 -10.16
CA LYS A 277 19.91 -6.93 -10.01
C LYS A 277 20.55 -5.66 -9.45
N ALA A 278 20.17 -4.49 -9.96
CA ALA A 278 20.62 -3.19 -9.46
C ALA A 278 20.20 -2.96 -8.01
N THR A 279 18.95 -3.27 -7.67
CA THR A 279 18.41 -3.19 -6.31
C THR A 279 19.19 -4.09 -5.35
N ARG A 280 19.44 -5.36 -5.72
CA ARG A 280 20.22 -6.29 -4.88
C ARG A 280 21.65 -5.81 -4.67
N ARG A 281 22.25 -5.16 -5.65
CA ARG A 281 23.58 -4.55 -5.51
C ARG A 281 23.52 -3.38 -4.53
N PHE A 282 22.57 -2.47 -4.69
CA PHE A 282 22.36 -1.35 -3.77
C PHE A 282 22.13 -1.82 -2.33
N LYS A 283 21.30 -2.86 -2.10
CA LYS A 283 21.05 -3.44 -0.78
C LYS A 283 22.32 -3.97 -0.08
N ARG A 284 23.35 -4.40 -0.83
CA ARG A 284 24.61 -4.94 -0.25
C ARG A 284 25.60 -3.83 0.13
N GLU A 285 25.55 -2.71 -0.59
CA GLU A 285 26.49 -1.60 -0.44
C GLU A 285 25.70 -0.28 -0.37
N PRO A 286 24.88 -0.08 0.69
CA PRO A 286 23.92 1.03 0.76
C PRO A 286 24.60 2.40 0.77
N ASP A 287 25.84 2.48 1.26
CA ASP A 287 26.63 3.71 1.38
C ASP A 287 27.06 4.33 0.06
N ALA A 288 27.01 3.59 -1.03
CA ALA A 288 27.65 3.97 -2.27
C ALA A 288 26.77 4.71 -3.29
N LEU A 289 25.52 5.03 -2.91
CA LEU A 289 24.58 5.82 -3.72
C LEU A 289 24.53 5.32 -5.17
N CYS A 290 24.62 6.22 -6.16
CA CYS A 290 24.65 5.86 -7.57
C CYS A 290 26.03 5.42 -8.11
N GLU A 291 27.12 5.64 -7.37
CA GLU A 291 28.48 5.35 -7.86
C GLU A 291 28.66 3.84 -8.13
N ILE A 292 28.12 2.98 -7.27
CA ILE A 292 28.26 1.52 -7.36
C ILE A 292 27.20 0.84 -8.23
N VAL A 293 26.05 1.49 -8.47
CA VAL A 293 24.97 0.95 -9.31
C VAL A 293 25.17 1.28 -10.80
N SER A 294 26.35 1.80 -11.18
CA SER A 294 26.77 1.98 -12.57
C SER A 294 26.79 0.64 -13.30
N MET A 295 25.64 0.29 -13.87
CA MET A 295 25.36 -0.95 -14.58
C MET A 295 24.74 -0.61 -15.93
N PRO A 296 25.11 -1.32 -17.02
CA PRO A 296 24.46 -1.13 -18.31
C PRO A 296 22.94 -1.29 -18.19
N GLY A 297 22.20 -0.36 -18.80
CA GLY A 297 20.73 -0.36 -18.78
C GLY A 297 20.09 0.16 -17.50
N VAL A 298 20.86 0.57 -16.49
CA VAL A 298 20.35 1.16 -15.24
C VAL A 298 20.59 2.66 -15.23
N THR A 299 19.55 3.44 -14.92
CA THR A 299 19.70 4.84 -14.54
C THR A 299 19.48 4.96 -13.04
N CYS A 300 20.42 5.60 -12.36
CA CYS A 300 20.35 5.89 -10.94
C CYS A 300 20.31 7.39 -10.72
N VAL A 301 19.40 7.84 -9.85
CA VAL A 301 19.27 9.25 -9.45
C VAL A 301 19.29 9.30 -7.92
N THR A 302 20.32 9.93 -7.37
CA THR A 302 20.39 10.28 -5.94
C THR A 302 20.17 11.78 -5.81
N PRO A 303 19.05 12.23 -5.22
CA PRO A 303 18.86 13.63 -4.86
C PRO A 303 19.96 14.11 -3.92
N ALA A 304 20.23 15.42 -3.91
CA ALA A 304 21.13 16.00 -2.92
C ALA A 304 20.61 15.74 -1.49
N PRO A 305 21.48 15.69 -0.46
CA PRO A 305 21.09 15.29 0.90
C PRO A 305 19.99 16.15 1.55
N ASP A 306 19.84 17.38 1.11
CA ASP A 306 18.86 18.37 1.54
C ASP A 306 17.59 18.40 0.67
N VAL A 307 17.49 17.52 -0.34
CA VAL A 307 16.34 17.38 -1.22
C VAL A 307 15.48 16.20 -0.77
N ALA A 308 14.25 16.49 -0.34
CA ALA A 308 13.31 15.47 0.09
C ALA A 308 12.50 14.94 -1.10
N VAL A 309 12.44 13.61 -1.24
CA VAL A 309 11.58 12.94 -2.23
C VAL A 309 10.49 12.19 -1.50
N ASN A 310 9.24 12.51 -1.80
CA ASN A 310 8.06 11.91 -1.19
C ASN A 310 7.17 11.27 -2.26
N LEU A 311 6.52 10.18 -1.88
CA LEU A 311 5.47 9.57 -2.69
C LEU A 311 4.12 9.94 -2.11
N GLU A 312 3.21 10.36 -3.00
CA GLU A 312 1.83 10.65 -2.65
C GLU A 312 0.90 9.92 -3.61
N PHE A 313 -0.27 9.52 -3.13
CA PHE A 313 -1.31 8.92 -3.97
C PHE A 313 -2.62 9.68 -3.85
N PRO A 314 -3.45 9.66 -4.91
CA PRO A 314 -4.74 10.33 -4.89
C PRO A 314 -5.81 9.52 -4.17
N VAL A 315 -6.59 10.21 -3.35
CA VAL A 315 -7.89 9.78 -2.82
C VAL A 315 -8.95 10.80 -3.19
N SER A 316 -10.22 10.42 -3.14
CA SER A 316 -11.34 11.33 -3.37
C SER A 316 -11.94 11.76 -2.04
N VAL A 317 -11.91 13.05 -1.73
CA VAL A 317 -12.50 13.65 -0.52
C VAL A 317 -13.60 14.61 -0.94
N ASN A 318 -14.86 14.30 -0.61
CA ASN A 318 -16.02 15.07 -1.04
C ASN A 318 -16.01 15.38 -2.56
N ARG A 319 -15.68 14.35 -3.36
CA ARG A 319 -15.54 14.40 -4.83
C ARG A 319 -14.37 15.24 -5.35
N LYS A 320 -13.48 15.74 -4.48
CA LYS A 320 -12.25 16.43 -4.86
C LYS A 320 -11.06 15.50 -4.68
N GLN A 321 -10.12 15.53 -5.61
CA GLN A 321 -8.89 14.77 -5.47
C GLN A 321 -8.00 15.42 -4.40
N VAL A 322 -7.59 14.63 -3.41
CA VAL A 322 -6.62 15.01 -2.38
C VAL A 322 -5.47 14.01 -2.45
N PHE A 323 -4.25 14.49 -2.29
CA PHE A 323 -3.05 13.65 -2.30
C PHE A 323 -2.58 13.42 -0.88
N VAL A 324 -2.32 12.16 -0.56
CA VAL A 324 -1.94 11.67 0.76
C VAL A 324 -0.56 11.01 0.63
N PRO A 325 0.36 11.20 1.60
CA PRO A 325 1.66 10.55 1.57
C PRO A 325 1.54 9.02 1.60
N LEU A 326 2.56 8.32 1.13
CA LEU A 326 2.69 6.87 1.25
C LEU A 326 2.49 6.42 2.71
N GLY A 327 1.63 5.44 2.95
CA GLY A 327 1.26 4.99 4.30
C GLY A 327 0.35 5.96 5.06
N GLY A 328 -0.07 7.06 4.45
CA GLY A 328 -0.90 8.08 5.06
C GLY A 328 -2.30 7.58 5.42
N THR A 329 -2.89 8.28 6.36
CA THR A 329 -4.12 7.92 7.06
C THR A 329 -5.29 8.82 6.68
N LEU A 330 -6.47 8.47 7.17
CA LEU A 330 -7.63 9.35 7.09
C LEU A 330 -7.33 10.75 7.67
N SER A 331 -6.53 10.85 8.73
CA SER A 331 -6.18 12.14 9.35
C SER A 331 -5.44 13.07 8.38
N ASP A 332 -4.53 12.50 7.59
CA ASP A 332 -3.77 13.23 6.57
C ASP A 332 -4.70 13.77 5.47
N ALA A 333 -5.71 12.99 5.07
CA ALA A 333 -6.70 13.40 4.07
C ALA A 333 -7.67 14.48 4.57
N LEU A 334 -7.97 14.51 5.87
CA LEU A 334 -8.88 15.50 6.48
C LEU A 334 -8.22 16.86 6.75
N GLN A 335 -6.88 16.93 6.71
CA GLN A 335 -6.09 18.18 6.82
C GLN A 335 -6.47 19.07 8.01
N SER A 336 -6.76 18.48 9.18
CA SER A 336 -6.93 19.10 10.52
C SER A 336 -7.88 20.31 10.69
N ARG A 337 -8.56 20.81 9.66
CA ARG A 337 -9.35 22.07 9.71
C ARG A 337 -10.73 21.97 10.38
N LYS A 338 -11.20 20.78 10.74
CA LYS A 338 -12.46 20.56 11.47
C LYS A 338 -12.21 19.64 12.66
N ARG A 339 -12.93 19.84 13.77
CA ARG A 339 -12.86 18.93 14.92
C ARG A 339 -13.23 17.54 14.46
N ALA A 340 -12.33 16.58 14.63
CA ALA A 340 -12.49 15.23 14.09
C ALA A 340 -13.81 14.55 14.53
N SER A 341 -14.29 14.87 15.73
CA SER A 341 -15.58 14.43 16.28
C SER A 341 -16.81 14.87 15.45
N GLU A 342 -16.73 16.01 14.76
CA GLU A 342 -17.83 16.51 13.92
C GLU A 342 -17.91 15.76 12.59
N ILE A 343 -16.78 15.26 12.09
CA ILE A 343 -16.71 14.52 10.83
C ILE A 343 -17.10 13.06 11.05
N THR A 344 -16.64 12.40 12.13
CA THR A 344 -16.83 10.95 12.32
C THR A 344 -18.29 10.52 12.36
N ALA A 345 -19.21 11.40 12.75
CA ALA A 345 -20.64 11.12 12.80
C ALA A 345 -21.30 10.92 11.42
N THR A 346 -20.85 11.64 10.39
CA THR A 346 -21.39 11.53 9.01
C THR A 346 -20.41 10.92 8.02
N LEU A 347 -19.20 10.60 8.49
CA LEU A 347 -18.12 10.01 7.71
C LEU A 347 -18.54 8.71 7.01
N ARG A 348 -18.25 8.65 5.72
CA ARG A 348 -18.40 7.47 4.86
C ARG A 348 -17.10 7.24 4.12
N ILE A 349 -16.60 6.02 4.19
CA ILE A 349 -15.41 5.58 3.47
C ILE A 349 -15.80 4.46 2.53
N ARG A 350 -15.26 4.48 1.31
CA ARG A 350 -15.37 3.40 0.35
C ARG A 350 -13.99 3.00 -0.15
N ARG A 351 -13.75 1.69 -0.21
CA ARG A 351 -12.51 1.08 -0.69
C ARG A 351 -12.78 0.18 -1.87
N LEU A 352 -11.83 0.12 -2.79
CA LEU A 352 -11.90 -0.79 -3.94
C LEU A 352 -11.84 -2.25 -3.49
N PHE A 353 -12.76 -3.06 -4.03
CA PHE A 353 -12.76 -4.52 -3.96
C PHE A 353 -13.11 -5.05 -5.35
N HIS A 354 -12.19 -5.79 -5.98
CA HIS A 354 -12.32 -6.26 -7.36
C HIS A 354 -12.73 -5.15 -8.34
N GLY A 355 -12.09 -3.98 -8.22
CA GLY A 355 -12.34 -2.81 -9.09
C GLY A 355 -13.65 -2.07 -8.82
N ARG A 356 -14.39 -2.41 -7.76
CA ARG A 356 -15.64 -1.71 -7.39
C ARG A 356 -15.53 -1.15 -5.97
N LEU A 357 -16.00 0.08 -5.79
CA LEU A 357 -16.00 0.75 -4.49
C LEU A 357 -17.07 0.15 -3.55
N ARG A 358 -16.63 -0.42 -2.44
CA ARG A 358 -17.45 -0.99 -1.37
C ARG A 358 -17.33 -0.14 -0.10
N ALA A 359 -18.43 -0.03 0.65
CA ALA A 359 -18.42 0.70 1.91
C ALA A 359 -17.49 0.02 2.92
N VAL A 360 -16.79 0.83 3.71
CA VAL A 360 -16.09 0.40 4.92
C VAL A 360 -16.98 0.74 6.11
N LYS A 361 -17.46 -0.29 6.81
CA LYS A 361 -18.22 -0.13 8.05
C LYS A 361 -17.26 -0.06 9.22
N PHE A 362 -17.49 0.87 10.14
CA PHE A 362 -16.69 1.07 11.34
C PHE A 362 -17.62 1.63 12.44
N ASP A 363 -17.15 1.59 13.68
CA ASP A 363 -17.85 2.24 14.79
C ASP A 363 -17.61 3.77 14.74
N PRO A 364 -18.65 4.60 14.51
CA PRO A 364 -18.50 6.05 14.42
C PRO A 364 -18.09 6.72 15.75
N ALA A 365 -18.26 6.03 16.89
CA ALA A 365 -17.76 6.51 18.17
C ALA A 365 -16.24 6.30 18.34
N SER A 366 -15.66 5.39 17.57
CA SER A 366 -14.25 5.04 17.67
C SER A 366 -13.36 6.03 16.90
N GLN A 367 -12.42 6.66 17.61
CA GLN A 367 -11.39 7.51 17.00
C GLN A 367 -10.32 6.69 16.24
N GLN A 368 -10.33 5.35 16.33
CA GLN A 368 -9.38 4.50 15.59
C GLN A 368 -9.52 4.67 14.07
N ILE A 369 -10.70 5.06 13.58
CA ILE A 369 -10.94 5.34 12.17
C ILE A 369 -10.02 6.43 11.61
N LEU A 370 -9.57 7.37 12.44
CA LEU A 370 -8.65 8.44 12.01
C LEU A 370 -7.26 7.91 11.65
N ARG A 371 -6.86 6.76 12.21
CA ARG A 371 -5.62 6.03 11.91
C ARG A 371 -5.79 5.02 10.76
N PHE A 372 -6.96 4.99 10.13
CA PHE A 372 -7.20 4.10 8.99
C PHE A 372 -6.28 4.48 7.83
N VAL A 373 -5.33 3.59 7.52
CA VAL A 373 -4.39 3.77 6.41
C VAL A 373 -5.15 3.71 5.10
N LEU A 374 -4.98 4.74 4.27
CA LEU A 374 -5.67 4.90 3.00
C LEU A 374 -4.93 4.14 1.88
N MET A 375 -5.67 3.84 0.82
CA MET A 375 -5.15 3.22 -0.40
C MET A 375 -5.52 4.08 -1.61
N PRO A 376 -4.74 4.02 -2.71
CA PRO A 376 -5.09 4.71 -3.95
C PRO A 376 -6.51 4.39 -4.41
N GLY A 377 -7.27 5.43 -4.72
CA GLY A 377 -8.65 5.32 -5.18
C GLY A 377 -9.71 5.17 -4.08
N ASP A 378 -9.34 5.21 -2.80
CA ASP A 378 -10.33 5.31 -1.72
C ASP A 378 -11.20 6.59 -1.89
N GLU A 379 -12.48 6.49 -1.52
CA GLU A 379 -13.41 7.62 -1.47
C GLU A 379 -13.82 7.91 -0.02
N ILE A 380 -13.78 9.18 0.34
CA ILE A 380 -14.11 9.74 1.65
C ILE A 380 -15.16 10.83 1.44
N SER A 381 -16.24 10.79 2.21
CA SER A 381 -17.28 11.81 2.20
C SER A 381 -17.89 11.97 3.58
N TRP A 382 -18.44 13.14 3.89
CA TRP A 382 -19.18 13.39 5.14
C TRP A 382 -20.22 14.48 4.97
#